data_AF-N8S5S7-F1
#
_entry.id   AF-N8S5S7-F1
#
_cell.length_a   1.000
_cell.length_b   1.000
_cell.length_c   1.000
_cell.angle_alpha   90.00
_cell.angle_beta   90.00
_cell.angle_gamma   90.00
#
_symmetry.space_group_name_H-M   'P 1'
#
loop_
_entity.id
_entity.type
_entity.pdbx_description
1 polymer ?
#
loop_
_entity_poly.entity_id
_entity_poly.type
_entity_poly.pdbx_seq_one_letter_code
_entity_poly.pdbx_strand_id
1 'polypeptide(L)'
;MNKTNTPLVENTLITREATLADDEALRELIAVPMTTKGIQISFQREPSYFKASDIVYRHKLHVVIEDTESQKKLACYSNGYRPCYVDRSVQNLRYAGDLRVDHSYRGKSLVKVLAKHVKQTMHAPNFSQMIIFGWCFKKYAETKQVEF
;
A
#
# COMPACT_ATOMS: atom_id res chain seq x y z
N MET A 1 -27.83 4.98 14.14
CA MET A 1 -26.56 5.11 14.90
C MET A 1 -25.54 5.82 14.03
N ASN A 2 -25.31 7.11 14.30
CA ASN A 2 -24.36 7.94 13.55
C ASN A 2 -22.93 7.55 13.95
N LYS A 3 -22.15 7.01 13.01
CA LYS A 3 -20.70 6.86 13.21
C LYS A 3 -20.10 8.25 13.13
N THR A 4 -19.78 8.82 14.28
CA THR A 4 -18.92 9.99 14.40
C THR A 4 -17.54 9.61 13.86
N ASN A 5 -17.25 10.01 12.63
CA ASN A 5 -15.89 9.98 12.10
C ASN A 5 -15.09 11.06 12.82
N THR A 6 -14.48 10.70 13.95
CA THR A 6 -13.46 11.52 14.58
C THR A 6 -12.37 11.76 13.53
N PRO A 7 -12.10 13.02 13.14
CA PRO A 7 -11.00 13.34 12.24
C PRO A 7 -9.72 12.74 12.83
N LEU A 8 -8.94 12.02 12.03
CA LEU A 8 -7.60 11.64 12.45
C LEU A 8 -6.84 12.94 12.69
N VAL A 9 -6.25 13.07 13.88
CA VAL A 9 -5.32 14.16 14.14
C VAL A 9 -4.09 13.82 13.29
N GLU A 10 -3.94 14.48 12.14
CA GLU A 10 -2.83 14.24 11.20
C GLU A 10 -1.45 14.34 11.89
N ASN A 11 -1.36 14.99 13.06
CA ASN A 11 -0.13 15.15 13.83
C ASN A 11 0.43 13.85 14.45
N THR A 12 -0.33 12.74 14.55
CA THR A 12 0.19 11.48 15.12
C THR A 12 0.59 10.45 14.07
N LEU A 13 0.26 10.69 12.80
CA LEU A 13 0.55 9.75 11.72
C LEU A 13 1.93 10.04 11.13
N ILE A 14 2.81 9.05 11.16
CA ILE A 14 4.10 9.13 10.49
C ILE A 14 4.18 8.11 9.37
N THR A 15 4.76 8.53 8.25
CA THR A 15 5.06 7.67 7.11
C THR A 15 6.55 7.54 6.99
N ARG A 16 7.04 6.30 6.95
CA ARG A 16 8.47 6.01 6.88
C ARG A 16 8.71 4.71 6.13
N GLU A 17 9.96 4.51 5.74
CA GLU A 17 10.41 3.20 5.27
C GLU A 17 10.25 2.15 6.38
N ALA A 18 9.79 0.98 5.97
CA ALA A 18 9.62 -0.15 6.85
C ALA A 18 10.97 -0.82 7.13
N THR A 19 11.13 -1.30 8.35
CA THR A 19 12.31 -2.01 8.84
C THR A 19 11.97 -3.48 9.11
N LEU A 20 12.98 -4.31 9.35
CA LEU A 20 12.76 -5.72 9.71
C LEU A 20 11.89 -5.90 10.97
N ALA A 21 11.91 -4.92 11.89
CA ALA A 21 11.06 -4.93 13.07
C ALA A 21 9.55 -4.82 12.74
N ASP A 22 9.21 -4.34 11.54
CA ASP A 22 7.83 -4.21 11.08
C ASP A 22 7.31 -5.50 10.39
N ASP A 23 8.15 -6.53 10.18
CA ASP A 23 7.80 -7.70 9.34
C ASP A 23 6.51 -8.40 9.80
N GLU A 24 6.37 -8.67 11.09
CA GLU A 24 5.19 -9.33 11.66
C GLU A 24 3.92 -8.48 11.47
N ALA A 25 3.96 -7.20 11.84
CA ALA A 25 2.83 -6.29 11.68
C ALA A 25 2.44 -6.12 10.21
N LEU A 26 3.40 -6.14 9.29
CA LEU A 26 3.13 -6.08 7.84
C LEU A 26 2.49 -7.37 7.33
N ARG A 27 2.93 -8.55 7.81
CA ARG A 27 2.27 -9.83 7.50
C ARG A 27 0.82 -9.84 7.98
N GLU A 28 0.55 -9.33 9.17
CA GLU A 28 -0.81 -9.18 9.70
C GLU A 28 -1.68 -8.25 8.84
N LEU A 29 -1.17 -7.08 8.45
CA LEU A 29 -1.87 -6.13 7.58
C LEU A 29 -2.25 -6.74 6.22
N ILE A 30 -1.34 -7.53 5.63
CA ILE A 30 -1.55 -8.21 4.35
C ILE A 30 -2.55 -9.36 4.47
N ALA A 31 -2.53 -10.06 5.62
CA ALA A 31 -3.47 -11.15 5.91
C ALA A 31 -4.91 -10.68 6.14
N VAL A 32 -5.15 -9.36 6.34
CA VAL A 32 -6.51 -8.81 6.45
C VAL A 32 -7.31 -9.17 5.19
N PRO A 33 -8.46 -9.87 5.29
CA PRO A 33 -9.24 -10.28 4.13
C PRO A 33 -9.80 -9.10 3.31
N MET A 34 -9.85 -9.28 2.00
CA MET A 34 -10.61 -8.46 1.07
C MET A 34 -11.89 -9.19 0.70
N THR A 35 -13.03 -8.53 0.91
CA THR A 35 -14.33 -9.06 0.48
C THR A 35 -14.51 -8.79 -1.00
N THR A 36 -14.68 -9.84 -1.79
CA THR A 36 -14.94 -9.76 -3.23
C THR A 36 -16.10 -10.70 -3.58
N LYS A 37 -17.22 -10.14 -4.07
CA LYS A 37 -18.41 -10.91 -4.51
C LYS A 37 -18.85 -12.05 -3.57
N GLY A 38 -18.81 -11.83 -2.26
CA GLY A 38 -19.21 -12.83 -1.24
C GLY A 38 -18.10 -13.80 -0.81
N ILE A 39 -16.93 -13.76 -1.44
CA ILE A 39 -15.74 -14.54 -1.06
C ILE A 39 -14.76 -13.62 -0.32
N GLN A 40 -14.18 -14.12 0.76
CA GLN A 40 -13.09 -13.45 1.47
C GLN A 40 -11.76 -14.09 1.07
N ILE A 41 -10.89 -13.29 0.46
CA ILE A 41 -9.54 -13.71 0.07
C ILE A 41 -8.55 -12.80 0.80
N SER A 42 -7.50 -13.38 1.37
CA SER A 42 -6.34 -12.66 1.86
C SER A 42 -5.09 -13.18 1.18
N PHE A 43 -4.02 -12.37 1.22
CA PHE A 43 -2.70 -12.82 0.86
C PHE A 43 -1.97 -13.30 2.12
N GLN A 44 -1.05 -14.23 1.96
CA GLN A 44 -0.10 -14.59 3.00
C GLN A 44 1.31 -14.33 2.49
N ARG A 45 2.17 -13.78 3.34
CA ARG A 45 3.57 -13.48 3.04
C ARG A 45 4.45 -14.19 4.06
N GLU A 46 4.39 -15.51 4.05
CA GLU A 46 5.20 -16.36 4.93
C GLU A 46 6.47 -16.83 4.20
N PRO A 47 7.63 -16.95 4.89
CA PRO A 47 7.84 -16.65 6.32
C PRO A 47 8.17 -15.17 6.60
N SER A 48 8.10 -14.29 5.59
CA SER A 48 8.44 -12.86 5.74
C SER A 48 7.79 -12.02 4.66
N TYR A 49 7.34 -10.83 5.05
CA TYR A 49 6.86 -9.79 4.14
C TYR A 49 7.96 -9.34 3.16
N PHE A 50 9.19 -9.15 3.67
CA PHE A 50 10.32 -8.64 2.90
C PHE A 50 10.93 -9.66 1.92
N LYS A 51 10.88 -10.97 2.24
CA LYS A 51 11.41 -12.01 1.36
C LYS A 51 10.64 -12.13 0.05
N ALA A 52 9.32 -11.99 0.11
CA ALA A 52 8.50 -12.08 -1.10
C ALA A 52 8.80 -10.95 -2.10
N SER A 53 9.41 -9.87 -1.62
CA SER A 53 9.80 -8.70 -2.41
C SER A 53 11.11 -8.89 -3.17
N ASP A 54 11.93 -9.88 -2.81
CA ASP A 54 13.14 -10.27 -3.57
C ASP A 54 12.82 -10.79 -4.98
N ILE A 55 11.62 -11.32 -5.16
CA ILE A 55 11.16 -11.83 -6.46
C ILE A 55 10.62 -10.67 -7.32
N VAL A 56 10.05 -9.65 -6.69
CA VAL A 56 9.35 -8.56 -7.38
C VAL A 56 10.31 -7.43 -7.75
N TYR A 57 11.24 -7.08 -6.87
CA TYR A 57 12.05 -5.87 -6.97
C TYR A 57 13.54 -6.16 -6.96
N ARG A 58 14.31 -5.35 -7.70
CA ARG A 58 15.76 -5.28 -7.55
C ARG A 58 16.17 -4.27 -6.49
N HIS A 59 15.43 -3.17 -6.41
CA HIS A 59 15.53 -2.17 -5.36
C HIS A 59 14.19 -2.05 -4.67
N LYS A 60 14.18 -2.35 -3.37
CA LYS A 60 12.96 -2.44 -2.57
C LYS A 60 12.65 -1.09 -1.96
N LEU A 61 11.38 -0.73 -1.95
CA LEU A 61 10.84 0.35 -1.14
C LEU A 61 9.58 -0.18 -0.49
N HIS A 62 9.62 -0.38 0.82
CA HIS A 62 8.51 -0.77 1.65
C HIS A 62 8.21 0.38 2.59
N VAL A 63 6.94 0.75 2.69
CA VAL A 63 6.53 1.91 3.46
C VAL A 63 5.45 1.49 4.42
N VAL A 64 5.56 1.97 5.65
CA VAL A 64 4.56 1.83 6.68
C VAL A 64 4.04 3.20 7.09
N ILE A 65 2.74 3.26 7.36
CA ILE A 65 2.13 4.36 8.10
C ILE A 65 1.81 3.83 9.48
N GLU A 66 2.32 4.50 10.49
CA GLU A 66 2.04 4.18 11.88
C GLU A 66 1.43 5.39 12.59
N ASP A 67 0.63 5.09 13.59
CA ASP A 67 0.13 6.06 14.55
C ASP A 67 1.05 6.02 15.78
N THR A 68 1.73 7.12 16.06
CA THR A 68 2.75 7.20 17.11
C THR A 68 2.15 7.16 18.50
N GLU A 69 0.87 7.51 18.66
CA GLU A 69 0.18 7.43 19.95
C GLU A 69 -0.15 5.97 20.30
N SER A 70 -0.74 5.24 19.37
CA SER A 70 -1.11 3.83 19.56
C SER A 70 0.00 2.82 19.24
N GLN A 71 1.13 3.29 18.68
CA GLN A 71 2.24 2.48 18.15
C GLN A 71 1.82 1.45 17.08
N LYS A 72 0.61 1.58 16.53
CA LYS A 72 0.01 0.63 15.61
C LYS A 72 0.41 0.92 14.16
N LYS A 73 0.72 -0.13 13.40
CA LYS A 73 0.93 -0.04 11.95
C LYS A 73 -0.43 -0.07 11.26
N LEU A 74 -0.80 1.05 10.65
CA LEU A 74 -2.16 1.29 10.14
C LEU A 74 -2.30 1.00 8.66
N ALA A 75 -1.23 1.20 7.91
CA ALA A 75 -1.21 0.96 6.48
C ALA A 75 0.18 0.63 6.01
N CYS A 76 0.26 -0.04 4.87
CA CYS A 76 1.50 -0.29 4.17
C CYS A 76 1.31 -0.24 2.66
N TYR A 77 2.40 -0.04 1.95
CA TYR A 77 2.50 -0.25 0.51
C TYR A 77 3.95 -0.51 0.11
N SER A 78 4.14 -1.04 -1.09
CA SER A 78 5.44 -1.24 -1.71
C SER A 78 5.53 -0.46 -3.03
N ASN A 79 6.71 0.06 -3.37
CA ASN A 79 6.95 0.80 -4.62
C ASN A 79 8.43 0.69 -5.07
N GLY A 80 8.94 -0.54 -5.09
CA GLY A 80 10.28 -0.84 -5.58
C GLY A 80 10.38 -0.78 -7.11
N TYR A 81 11.60 -0.96 -7.62
CA TYR A 81 11.86 -1.02 -9.06
C TYR A 81 12.77 -2.18 -9.46
N ARG A 82 12.68 -2.56 -10.74
CA ARG A 82 13.57 -3.52 -11.37
C ARG A 82 13.81 -3.13 -12.84
N PRO A 83 14.93 -3.57 -13.46
CA PRO A 83 15.10 -3.45 -14.89
C PRO A 83 14.04 -4.27 -15.62
N CYS A 84 13.40 -3.67 -16.62
CA CYS A 84 12.40 -4.27 -17.50
C CYS A 84 12.68 -3.85 -18.94
N TYR A 85 12.19 -4.63 -19.90
CA TYR A 85 12.29 -4.28 -21.32
C TYR A 85 11.11 -3.38 -21.71
N VAL A 86 11.39 -2.11 -21.96
CA VAL A 86 10.41 -1.06 -22.31
C VAL A 86 10.89 -0.39 -23.59
N ASP A 87 10.06 -0.38 -24.63
CA ASP A 87 10.37 0.25 -25.92
C ASP A 87 11.75 -0.12 -26.47
N ARG A 88 12.00 -1.43 -26.55
CA ARG A 88 13.24 -2.02 -27.08
C ARG A 88 14.52 -1.76 -26.25
N SER A 89 14.40 -1.17 -25.07
CA SER A 89 15.53 -0.85 -24.19
C SER A 89 15.30 -1.35 -22.77
N VAL A 90 16.37 -1.66 -22.05
CA VAL A 90 16.28 -1.99 -20.62
C VAL A 90 16.16 -0.69 -19.84
N GLN A 91 15.06 -0.54 -19.12
CA GLN A 91 14.77 0.62 -18.28
C GLN A 91 14.33 0.17 -16.89
N ASN A 92 14.65 0.95 -15.87
CA ASN A 92 14.05 0.72 -14.56
C ASN A 92 12.55 1.01 -14.65
N LEU A 93 11.74 0.10 -14.10
CA LEU A 93 10.30 0.25 -13.98
C LEU A 93 9.91 0.05 -12.52
N ARG A 94 9.18 1.03 -11.97
CA ARG A 94 8.59 0.93 -10.62
C ARG A 94 7.30 0.15 -10.67
N TYR A 95 7.05 -0.64 -9.63
CA TYR A 95 5.83 -1.40 -9.48
C TYR A 95 5.24 -1.17 -8.08
N ALA A 96 4.11 -0.48 -8.02
CA ALA A 96 3.37 -0.24 -6.80
C ALA A 96 2.52 -1.46 -6.45
N GLY A 97 2.61 -1.91 -5.20
CA GLY A 97 1.92 -3.10 -4.72
C GLY A 97 1.58 -3.01 -3.23
N ASP A 98 0.99 -4.09 -2.72
CA ASP A 98 0.77 -4.34 -1.29
C ASP A 98 0.01 -3.24 -0.53
N LEU A 99 -0.73 -2.37 -1.23
CA LEU A 99 -1.49 -1.31 -0.57
C LEU A 99 -2.54 -1.93 0.36
N ARG A 100 -2.31 -1.78 1.66
CA ARG A 100 -3.20 -2.27 2.69
C ARG A 100 -3.44 -1.22 3.75
N VAL A 101 -4.68 -1.17 4.23
CA VAL A 101 -5.13 -0.26 5.29
C VAL A 101 -5.97 -1.06 6.27
N ASP A 102 -5.62 -0.92 7.54
CA ASP A 102 -6.36 -1.45 8.69
C ASP A 102 -7.84 -1.04 8.62
N HIS A 103 -8.72 -1.97 8.97
CA HIS A 103 -10.16 -1.77 8.80
C HIS A 103 -10.70 -0.55 9.56
N SER A 104 -10.18 -0.25 10.76
CA SER A 104 -10.67 0.86 11.58
C SER A 104 -10.22 2.23 11.09
N TYR A 105 -9.32 2.27 10.10
CA TYR A 105 -8.77 3.50 9.51
C TYR A 105 -9.13 3.70 8.03
N ARG A 106 -9.94 2.83 7.43
CA ARG A 106 -10.43 3.01 6.05
C ARG A 106 -11.37 4.23 5.96
N GLY A 107 -11.22 5.00 4.87
CA GLY A 107 -12.05 6.20 4.63
C GLY A 107 -11.64 7.46 5.40
N LYS A 108 -10.60 7.39 6.24
CA LYS A 108 -10.13 8.52 7.07
C LYS A 108 -8.99 9.33 6.42
N SER A 109 -9.01 9.54 5.11
CA SER A 109 -7.99 10.33 4.37
C SER A 109 -6.53 9.82 4.41
N LEU A 110 -6.25 8.59 4.85
CA LEU A 110 -4.90 8.00 4.78
C LEU A 110 -4.27 8.02 3.37
N VAL A 111 -5.10 8.04 2.34
CA VAL A 111 -4.66 8.19 0.94
C VAL A 111 -3.90 9.49 0.72
N LYS A 112 -4.26 10.59 1.40
CA LYS A 112 -3.53 11.88 1.29
C LYS A 112 -2.12 11.78 1.86
N VAL A 113 -1.98 11.07 2.99
CA VAL A 113 -0.69 10.81 3.64
C VAL A 113 0.20 9.96 2.73
N LEU A 114 -0.36 8.90 2.15
CA LEU A 114 0.30 8.07 1.14
C LEU A 114 0.75 8.89 -0.07
N ALA A 115 -0.15 9.69 -0.65
CA ALA A 115 0.15 10.49 -1.84
C ALA A 115 1.29 11.49 -1.61
N LYS A 116 1.36 12.11 -0.42
CA LYS A 116 2.46 13.00 -0.03
C LYS A 116 3.79 12.26 -0.02
N HIS A 117 3.86 11.09 0.60
CA HIS A 117 5.08 10.29 0.67
C HIS A 117 5.50 9.74 -0.71
N VAL A 118 4.55 9.30 -1.54
CA VAL A 118 4.82 8.90 -2.93
C VAL A 118 5.43 10.06 -3.69
N LYS A 119 4.87 11.27 -3.61
CA LYS A 119 5.43 12.45 -4.30
C LYS A 119 6.87 12.76 -3.87
N GLN A 120 7.24 12.49 -2.62
CA GLN A 120 8.59 12.73 -2.10
C GLN A 120 9.59 11.66 -2.51
N THR A 121 9.16 10.41 -2.66
CA THR A 121 10.02 9.24 -2.95
C THR A 121 10.07 8.85 -4.42
N MET A 122 9.20 9.45 -5.24
CA MET A 122 9.19 9.26 -6.68
C MET A 122 10.34 10.04 -7.32
N HIS A 123 11.35 9.29 -7.73
CA HIS A 123 12.49 9.75 -8.54
C HIS A 123 12.58 8.90 -9.80
N ALA A 124 13.31 9.40 -10.81
CA ALA A 124 13.50 8.75 -12.11
C ALA A 124 13.66 7.21 -11.99
N PRO A 125 12.79 6.41 -12.63
CA PRO A 125 11.61 6.80 -13.41
C PRO A 125 10.48 7.41 -12.54
N ASN A 126 9.95 8.56 -12.95
CA ASN A 126 8.90 9.28 -12.21
C ASN A 126 7.47 8.78 -12.55
N PHE A 127 7.32 7.47 -12.69
CA PHE A 127 6.02 6.80 -12.82
C PHE A 127 6.12 5.42 -12.17
N SER A 128 4.97 4.86 -11.78
CA SER A 128 4.89 3.50 -11.22
C SER A 128 3.72 2.77 -11.84
N GLN A 129 3.94 1.51 -12.20
CA GLN A 129 2.89 0.63 -12.68
C GLN A 129 2.17 0.00 -11.49
N MET A 130 0.85 -0.11 -11.57
CA MET A 130 0.05 -0.83 -10.59
C MET A 130 -0.95 -1.71 -11.32
N ILE A 131 -1.08 -2.97 -10.89
CA ILE A 131 -2.13 -3.86 -11.37
C ILE A 131 -3.22 -3.92 -10.29
N ILE A 132 -4.43 -3.55 -10.67
CA ILE A 132 -5.61 -3.65 -9.80
C ILE A 132 -6.56 -4.68 -10.40
N PHE A 133 -6.86 -5.74 -9.65
CA PHE A 133 -7.89 -6.68 -10.05
C PHE A 133 -9.28 -6.06 -9.80
N GLY A 134 -10.05 -5.83 -10.87
CA GLY A 134 -11.33 -5.12 -10.82
C GLY A 134 -12.39 -5.73 -9.88
N TRP A 135 -12.24 -6.98 -9.47
CA TRP A 135 -13.14 -7.63 -8.52
C TRP A 135 -12.98 -7.10 -7.08
N CYS A 136 -11.89 -6.40 -6.79
CA CYS A 136 -11.61 -5.78 -5.49
C CYS A 136 -12.28 -4.41 -5.30
N PHE A 137 -12.87 -3.82 -6.35
CA PHE A 137 -13.31 -2.40 -6.34
C PHE A 137 -14.82 -2.16 -6.44
N LYS A 138 -15.65 -3.21 -6.52
CA LYS A 138 -17.07 -3.08 -6.86
C LYS A 138 -17.98 -2.36 -5.84
N LYS A 139 -17.44 -1.71 -4.80
CA LYS A 139 -18.22 -0.84 -3.90
C LYS A 139 -17.99 0.66 -4.07
N TYR A 140 -17.01 1.09 -4.88
CA TYR A 140 -16.69 2.52 -5.08
C TYR A 140 -16.65 2.99 -6.53
N ALA A 141 -16.50 2.08 -7.50
CA ALA A 141 -16.32 2.44 -8.92
C ALA A 141 -17.63 2.69 -9.70
N GLU A 142 -18.80 2.51 -9.09
CA GLU A 142 -20.08 2.84 -9.75
C GLU A 142 -20.41 4.34 -9.70
N THR A 143 -19.60 5.18 -9.05
CA THR A 143 -19.92 6.61 -8.93
C THR A 143 -18.93 7.60 -9.53
N LYS A 144 -17.67 7.27 -9.86
CA LYS A 144 -16.80 8.20 -10.63
C LYS A 144 -15.75 7.45 -11.45
N GLN A 145 -15.77 7.70 -12.77
CA GLN A 145 -14.60 7.59 -13.64
C GLN A 145 -13.48 8.44 -13.01
N VAL A 146 -12.41 7.79 -12.55
CA VAL A 146 -11.17 8.48 -12.18
C VAL A 146 -10.20 8.21 -13.32
N GLU A 147 -10.09 9.17 -14.22
CA GLU A 147 -9.00 9.24 -15.19
C GLU A 147 -7.72 9.64 -14.46
N PHE A 148 -6.61 9.00 -14.83
CA PHE A 148 -5.26 9.30 -14.33
C PHE A 148 -4.62 10.44 -15.11
#